data_AF-A0A7W1K5C6-F1
#
_entry.id   AF-A0A7W1K5C6-F1
#
_cell.length_a   1.000
_cell.length_b   1.000
_cell.length_c   1.000
_cell.angle_alpha   90.00
_cell.angle_beta   90.00
_cell.angle_gamma   90.00
#
_symmetry.space_group_name_H-M   'P 1'
#
loop_
_entity.id
_entity.type
_entity.pdbx_description
1 polymer ?
#
loop_
_entity_poly.entity_id
_entity_poly.type
_entity_poly.pdbx_seq_one_letter_code
_entity_poly.pdbx_strand_id
1 'polypeptide(L)'
;PGNLYVKVAVKPHPVFGRRGDDLTLDLPISYPEATLGANVEVPTMNGPVTLKVPAGTPSGKTFRVKGRGAPKKGGRGDLLAKVKVDVPEKLSKEEKELLGKLREASKESPRKRLGVN
;
A
#
# COMPACT_ATOMS: atom_id res chain seq x y z
N PRO A 1 -13.81 -49.75 5.00
CA PRO A 1 -13.94 -48.28 5.10
C PRO A 1 -12.56 -47.61 5.00
N GLY A 2 -12.45 -46.51 4.25
CA GLY A 2 -11.18 -45.80 4.03
C GLY A 2 -11.38 -44.29 4.10
N ASN A 3 -10.31 -43.56 4.42
CA ASN A 3 -10.33 -42.10 4.55
C ASN A 3 -9.77 -41.44 3.29
N LEU A 4 -10.37 -40.34 2.86
CA LEU A 4 -9.85 -39.47 1.81
C LEU A 4 -9.14 -38.28 2.45
N TYR A 5 -7.86 -38.08 2.10
CA TYR A 5 -7.11 -36.90 2.47
C TYR A 5 -6.93 -36.00 1.25
N VAL A 6 -7.42 -34.76 1.34
CA VAL A 6 -7.25 -33.72 0.32
C VAL A 6 -6.28 -32.66 0.82
N LYS A 7 -5.20 -32.44 0.09
CA LYS A 7 -4.26 -31.33 0.33
C LYS A 7 -4.55 -30.20 -0.65
N VAL A 8 -4.90 -29.03 -0.13
CA VAL A 8 -5.16 -27.83 -0.94
C VAL A 8 -3.90 -26.97 -0.98
N ALA A 9 -3.51 -26.55 -2.18
CA ALA A 9 -2.46 -25.55 -2.40
C ALA A 9 -3.08 -24.34 -3.12
N VAL A 10 -2.89 -23.14 -2.56
CA VAL A 10 -3.38 -21.90 -3.16
C VAL A 10 -2.22 -21.24 -3.90
N LYS A 11 -2.42 -20.94 -5.19
CA LYS A 11 -1.43 -20.20 -5.99
C LYS A 11 -1.34 -18.74 -5.52
N PRO A 12 -0.15 -18.10 -5.56
CA PRO A 12 -0.03 -16.68 -5.30
C PRO A 12 -0.92 -15.85 -6.22
N HIS A 13 -1.62 -14.86 -5.65
CA HIS A 13 -2.38 -13.89 -6.45
C HIS A 13 -1.45 -12.72 -6.83
N PRO A 14 -1.53 -12.17 -8.05
CA PRO A 14 -0.61 -11.11 -8.50
C PRO A 14 -0.70 -9.83 -7.67
N VAL A 15 -1.86 -9.54 -7.08
CA VAL A 15 -2.11 -8.30 -6.31
C VAL A 15 -2.16 -8.53 -4.80
N PHE A 16 -2.63 -9.71 -4.36
CA PHE A 16 -2.98 -9.93 -2.96
C PHE A 16 -2.09 -11.02 -2.35
N GLY A 17 -1.45 -10.68 -1.24
CA GLY A 17 -0.92 -11.67 -0.30
C GLY A 17 -1.99 -12.09 0.71
N ARG A 18 -1.69 -13.14 1.47
CA ARG A 18 -2.55 -13.61 2.57
C ARG A 18 -1.70 -13.89 3.81
N ARG A 19 -2.14 -13.37 4.96
CA ARG A 19 -1.56 -13.64 6.27
C ARG A 19 -2.68 -14.08 7.22
N GLY A 20 -2.78 -15.39 7.47
CA GLY A 20 -3.93 -15.94 8.20
C GLY A 20 -5.22 -15.68 7.42
N ASP A 21 -6.18 -14.97 8.02
CA ASP A 21 -7.43 -14.58 7.35
C ASP A 21 -7.39 -13.18 6.74
N ASP A 22 -6.32 -12.42 6.96
CA ASP A 22 -6.17 -11.10 6.37
C ASP A 22 -5.56 -11.19 4.97
N LEU A 23 -6.03 -10.31 4.09
CA LEU A 23 -5.40 -10.08 2.79
C LEU A 23 -4.42 -8.91 2.92
N THR A 24 -3.36 -8.92 2.12
CA THR A 24 -2.36 -7.84 2.09
C THR A 24 -2.19 -7.34 0.67
N LEU A 25 -2.02 -6.04 0.48
CA LEU A 25 -1.53 -5.49 -0.78
C LEU A 25 -0.50 -4.38 -0.52
N ASP A 26 0.39 -4.19 -1.48
CA ASP A 26 1.16 -2.95 -1.57
C ASP A 26 0.32 -1.94 -2.37
N LEU A 27 -0.04 -0.84 -1.73
CA LEU A 27 -0.82 0.25 -2.32
C LEU A 27 0.15 1.33 -2.85
N PRO A 28 0.39 1.39 -4.17
CA PRO A 28 1.18 2.45 -4.76
C PRO A 28 0.45 3.79 -4.61
N ILE A 29 1.15 4.80 -4.12
CA ILE A 29 0.68 6.19 -4.10
C ILE A 29 1.80 7.11 -4.59
N SER A 30 1.46 8.25 -5.14
CA SER A 30 2.39 9.30 -5.51
C SER A 30 2.91 10.07 -4.28
N TYR A 31 4.04 10.75 -4.44
CA TYR A 31 4.59 11.61 -3.39
C TYR A 31 3.65 12.77 -2.99
N PRO A 32 2.96 13.47 -3.93
CA PRO A 32 1.94 14.45 -3.57
C PRO A 32 0.79 13.86 -2.74
N GLU A 33 0.28 12.68 -3.08
CA GLU A 33 -0.78 12.03 -2.29
C GLU A 33 -0.32 11.68 -0.87
N ALA A 34 0.93 11.22 -0.71
CA ALA A 34 1.50 10.92 0.60
C ALA A 34 1.66 12.18 1.47
N THR A 35 2.07 13.30 0.86
CA THR A 35 2.40 14.54 1.57
C THR A 35 1.20 15.42 1.82
N LEU A 36 0.32 15.60 0.83
CA LEU A 36 -0.86 16.46 0.88
C LEU A 36 -2.12 15.72 1.34
N GLY A 37 -2.10 14.39 1.30
CA GLY A 37 -3.26 13.54 1.54
C GLY A 37 -4.10 13.36 0.28
N ALA A 38 -4.87 12.27 0.25
CA ALA A 38 -5.68 11.89 -0.90
C ALA A 38 -6.82 10.96 -0.50
N ASN A 39 -7.80 10.81 -1.40
CA ASN A 39 -8.73 9.70 -1.38
C ASN A 39 -8.39 8.82 -2.59
N VAL A 40 -7.92 7.60 -2.33
CA VAL A 40 -7.47 6.67 -3.38
C VAL A 40 -8.37 5.45 -3.44
N GLU A 41 -8.55 4.89 -4.63
CA GLU A 41 -9.27 3.63 -4.79
C GLU A 41 -8.35 2.44 -4.50
N VAL A 42 -8.83 1.52 -3.67
CA VAL A 42 -8.11 0.31 -3.29
C VAL A 42 -8.90 -0.90 -3.78
N PRO A 43 -8.29 -1.78 -4.61
CA PRO A 43 -8.97 -2.98 -5.06
C PRO A 43 -9.24 -3.92 -3.87
N THR A 44 -10.41 -4.56 -3.87
CA THR A 44 -10.73 -5.65 -2.94
C THR A 44 -11.32 -6.83 -3.73
N MET A 45 -11.47 -7.98 -3.08
CA MET A 45 -12.10 -9.16 -3.70
C MET A 45 -13.59 -8.95 -4.08
N ASN A 46 -14.24 -7.91 -3.51
CA ASN A 46 -15.66 -7.63 -3.72
C ASN A 46 -15.88 -6.22 -4.33
N GLY A 47 -14.93 -5.74 -5.15
CA GLY A 47 -14.95 -4.40 -5.76
C GLY A 47 -14.07 -3.38 -5.05
N PRO A 48 -13.77 -2.23 -5.69
CA PRO A 48 -12.91 -1.21 -5.12
C PRO A 48 -13.59 -0.48 -3.95
N VAL A 49 -12.78 0.07 -3.05
CA VAL A 49 -13.24 0.95 -1.96
C VAL A 49 -12.36 2.17 -1.88
N THR A 50 -12.92 3.31 -1.47
CA THR A 50 -12.15 4.52 -1.23
C THR A 50 -11.42 4.44 0.12
N LEU A 51 -10.11 4.65 0.10
CA LEU A 51 -9.27 4.79 1.28
C LEU A 51 -8.80 6.24 1.41
N LYS A 52 -9.08 6.86 2.56
CA LYS A 52 -8.53 8.17 2.90
C LYS A 52 -7.09 8.03 3.39
N VAL A 53 -6.16 8.62 2.65
CA VAL A 53 -4.75 8.77 3.02
C VAL A 53 -4.57 10.16 3.63
N PRO A 54 -4.27 10.29 4.93
CA PRO A 54 -4.00 11.58 5.55
C PRO A 54 -2.71 12.21 5.02
N ALA A 55 -2.64 13.54 5.05
CA ALA A 55 -1.40 14.28 4.80
C ALA A 55 -0.27 13.82 5.72
N GLY A 56 0.96 13.83 5.20
CA GLY A 56 2.15 13.36 5.93
C GLY A 56 2.17 11.85 6.20
N THR A 57 1.53 11.05 5.35
CA THR A 57 1.56 9.58 5.46
C THR A 57 2.94 9.04 5.04
N PRO A 58 3.69 8.36 5.93
CA PRO A 58 4.98 7.80 5.56
C PRO A 58 4.83 6.55 4.69
N SER A 59 5.79 6.32 3.81
CA SER A 59 5.89 5.04 3.09
C SER A 59 6.06 3.88 4.07
N GLY A 60 5.43 2.75 3.77
CA GLY A 60 5.40 1.57 4.63
C GLY A 60 4.28 1.56 5.67
N LYS A 61 3.55 2.66 5.87
CA LYS A 61 2.37 2.69 6.74
C LYS A 61 1.29 1.75 6.20
N THR A 62 0.72 0.93 7.07
CA THR A 62 -0.36 0.01 6.71
C THR A 62 -1.70 0.55 7.17
N PHE A 63 -2.63 0.71 6.23
CA PHE A 63 -4.02 0.99 6.52
C PHE A 63 -4.84 -0.29 6.55
N ARG A 64 -5.82 -0.32 7.44
CA ARG A 64 -6.72 -1.46 7.61
C ARG A 64 -8.08 -1.14 7.02
N VAL A 65 -8.50 -1.92 6.03
CA VAL A 65 -9.85 -1.88 5.47
C VAL A 65 -10.64 -3.05 6.06
N LYS A 66 -11.51 -2.72 7.01
CA LYS A 66 -12.25 -3.69 7.82
C LYS A 66 -13.15 -4.59 6.97
N GLY A 67 -13.13 -5.90 7.23
CA GLY A 67 -14.03 -6.89 6.63
C GLY A 67 -13.74 -7.24 5.18
N ARG A 68 -12.61 -6.77 4.62
CA ARG A 68 -12.23 -6.99 3.22
C ARG A 68 -11.16 -8.09 3.04
N GLY A 69 -10.89 -8.88 4.08
CA GLY A 69 -10.00 -10.04 4.04
C GLY A 69 -10.68 -11.33 3.57
N ALA A 70 -10.03 -12.46 3.82
CA ALA A 70 -10.54 -13.78 3.46
C ALA A 70 -11.72 -14.21 4.35
N PRO A 71 -12.62 -15.08 3.88
CA PRO A 71 -13.67 -15.66 4.70
C PRO A 71 -13.11 -16.47 5.87
N LYS A 72 -13.76 -16.37 7.05
CA LYS A 72 -13.45 -17.16 8.25
C LYS A 72 -14.72 -17.55 9.00
N LYS A 73 -14.61 -18.46 9.98
CA LYS A 73 -15.76 -18.83 10.83
C LYS A 73 -16.25 -17.58 11.58
N GLY A 74 -17.50 -17.19 11.36
CA GLY A 74 -18.11 -16.02 11.98
C GLY A 74 -17.80 -14.67 11.32
N GLY A 75 -17.23 -14.62 10.11
CA GLY A 75 -17.09 -13.38 9.36
C GLY A 75 -15.97 -13.38 8.33
N ARG A 76 -15.21 -12.28 8.28
CA ARG A 76 -14.07 -12.10 7.37
C ARG A 76 -12.89 -11.51 8.12
N GLY A 77 -11.68 -11.75 7.62
CA GLY A 77 -10.51 -10.93 7.99
C GLY A 77 -10.59 -9.52 7.39
N ASP A 78 -9.50 -8.79 7.51
CA ASP A 78 -9.34 -7.44 6.99
C ASP A 78 -8.41 -7.40 5.77
N LEU A 79 -8.44 -6.30 5.03
CA LEU A 79 -7.44 -6.00 4.02
C LEU A 79 -6.42 -5.01 4.59
N LEU A 80 -5.15 -5.38 4.54
CA LEU A 80 -4.02 -4.61 5.02
C LEU A 80 -3.32 -3.98 3.81
N ALA A 81 -3.60 -2.70 3.56
CA ALA A 81 -3.04 -1.93 2.45
C ALA A 81 -1.78 -1.20 2.92
N LYS A 82 -0.60 -1.72 2.55
CA LYS A 82 0.68 -1.11 2.89
C LYS A 82 1.04 -0.06 1.85
N VAL A 83 1.16 1.19 2.27
CA VAL A 83 1.54 2.29 1.40
C VAL A 83 2.95 2.10 0.86
N LYS A 84 3.12 2.27 -0.44
CA LYS A 84 4.40 2.33 -1.12
C LYS A 84 4.42 3.59 -1.98
N VAL A 85 5.38 4.48 -1.76
CA VAL A 85 5.50 5.66 -2.65
C VAL A 85 6.09 5.15 -3.95
N ASP A 86 5.34 5.35 -5.03
CA ASP A 86 5.77 4.97 -6.37
C ASP A 86 6.59 6.11 -6.98
N VAL A 87 7.71 5.75 -7.61
CA VAL A 87 8.65 6.70 -8.22
C VAL A 87 8.68 6.43 -9.71
N PRO A 88 8.17 7.35 -10.55
CA PRO A 88 8.10 7.13 -11.98
C PRO A 88 9.50 7.10 -12.60
N GLU A 89 9.70 6.23 -13.60
CA GLU A 89 10.97 6.11 -14.33
C GLU A 89 11.27 7.34 -15.20
N LYS A 90 10.22 8.04 -15.65
CA LYS A 90 10.32 9.20 -16.54
C LYS A 90 9.52 10.36 -15.97
N LEU A 91 10.10 11.54 -16.07
CA LEU A 91 9.49 12.80 -15.66
C LEU A 91 9.46 13.74 -16.86
N SER A 92 8.34 14.45 -17.03
CA SER A 92 8.21 15.56 -17.95
C SER A 92 9.15 16.72 -17.57
N LYS A 93 9.33 17.66 -18.50
CA LYS A 93 10.17 18.85 -18.25
C LYS A 93 9.65 19.65 -17.05
N GLU A 94 8.34 19.82 -16.96
CA GLU A 94 7.67 20.55 -15.88
C GLU A 94 7.84 19.85 -14.52
N GLU A 95 7.60 18.54 -14.45
CA GLU A 95 7.77 17.77 -13.19
C GLU A 95 9.22 17.83 -12.68
N LYS A 96 10.21 17.77 -13.59
CA LYS A 96 11.63 17.92 -13.22
C LYS A 96 11.93 19.29 -12.62
N GLU A 97 11.36 20.36 -13.19
CA GLU A 97 11.55 21.72 -12.69
C GLU A 97 10.93 21.87 -11.29
N LEU A 98 9.70 21.39 -11.10
CA LEU A 98 8.99 21.44 -9.81
C LEU A 98 9.73 20.64 -8.72
N LEU A 99 10.22 19.45 -9.04
CA LEU A 99 11.02 18.64 -8.11
C LEU A 99 12.38 19.28 -7.81
N GLY A 100 12.97 20.01 -8.77
CA GLY A 100 14.16 20.83 -8.55
C GLY A 100 13.91 21.92 -7.50
N LYS A 101 12.84 22.69 -7.65
CA LYS A 101 12.44 23.72 -6.68
C LYS A 101 12.16 23.12 -5.30
N LEU A 102 11.50 21.97 -5.25
CA LEU A 102 11.24 21.27 -3.99
C LEU A 102 12.55 20.82 -3.31
N ARG A 103 13.53 20.34 -4.08
CA ARG A 103 14.85 19.95 -3.56
C ARG A 103 15.61 21.12 -2.95
N GLU A 104 15.53 22.31 -3.55
CA GLU A 104 16.17 23.51 -3.01
C GLU A 104 15.49 24.02 -1.73
N ALA A 105 14.15 23.92 -1.68
CA ALA A 105 13.38 24.30 -0.51
C ALA A 105 13.56 23.32 0.67
N SER A 106 13.70 22.02 0.39
CA SER A 106 13.84 20.97 1.40
C SER A 106 15.30 20.79 1.84
N LYS A 107 15.64 21.33 3.02
CA LYS A 107 17.01 21.29 3.57
C LYS A 107 17.31 20.08 4.45
N GLU A 108 16.34 19.20 4.67
CA GLU A 108 16.46 18.09 5.61
C GLU A 108 16.72 16.76 4.89
N SER A 109 17.89 16.18 5.15
CA SER A 109 18.25 14.85 4.64
C SER A 109 17.55 13.78 5.51
N PRO A 110 16.70 12.90 4.95
CA PRO A 110 16.06 11.83 5.71
C PRO A 110 17.07 10.81 6.24
N ARG A 111 18.32 10.83 5.76
CA ARG A 111 19.42 9.98 6.23
C ARG A 111 20.04 10.48 7.54
N LYS A 112 19.72 11.69 8.00
CA LYS A 112 20.17 12.21 9.31
C LYS A 112 19.83 11.27 10.47
N ARG A 113 18.67 10.59 10.40
CA ARG A 113 18.27 9.57 11.40
C ARG A 113 19.19 8.35 11.46
N LEU A 114 20.00 8.15 10.43
CA LEU A 114 21.02 7.10 10.33
C LEU A 114 22.41 7.62 10.68
N GLY A 115 22.55 8.88 11.11
CA GLY A 115 23.83 9.49 11.46
C GLY A 115 24.69 9.91 10.26
N VAL A 116 24.13 9.95 9.04
CA VAL A 116 24.84 10.39 7.83
C VAL A 116 24.14 11.61 7.23
N ASN A 117 24.94 12.57 6.74
CA ASN A 117 24.43 13.77 6.06
C ASN A 117 24.03 13.46 4.62
#